data_AF-A0A9E5K550-F1
#
_entry.id   AF-A0A9E5K550-F1
#
_cell.length_a   1.000
_cell.length_b   1.000
_cell.length_c   1.000
_cell.angle_alpha   90.00
_cell.angle_beta   90.00
_cell.angle_gamma   90.00
#
_symmetry.space_group_name_H-M   'P 1'
#
loop_
_entity.id
_entity.type
_entity.pdbx_description
1 polymer ?
#
loop_
_entity_poly.entity_id
_entity_poly.type
_entity_poly.pdbx_seq_one_letter_code
_entity_poly.pdbx_strand_id
1 'polypeptide(L)'
;MKKSFVMLTALVLLFNCRVSLAHLGHENESNLKTWKTSDGLVEVQAFFVCHQGENVKLCKVNGSVISIPLSNLSDMDRRWVLDKSIVINNLNIPNTFELPITIGLVLAIGVLVAIAALSIYTSGIIFWQRSSVFPLAGAIVLMGSVALLAVDKDDKQSTTLIQKHFEPFSGKVKFRSDNDYFYIESEGMPDHPMMIGIRAWQQQVPIPQHYVGKNAWRIPIKPKLADTPVSAKTNLFRGAIALAVNGVPIFNPIKNDGKTDTLIAGELDEFGGHCGRADDYHYHIGPVHLQKIVGANNPIGYALDGFPLYGFTDANGKEPKDLDKFNGRTEKDGYRYYSTKTYPYINGGLRGEVMVRDGQIDPQPRANPIRPDGRPLKGAKITGFVRDDSKKTISVKYELNGKTNSIQYSNNGAGTYNFIFTNGNGDETNAVYEEKRIDGKDSKDKKGSDKKGEQSSKKGAEETRLPWIAAHFDELDLDKDGYLILSELKKEIDKTFAGFDANKDGKLTKDEYSGKGSPVKSALAGFIKGHAEEFSDKDGTISKDVLTTAMIKMYEKADRKNTGKLSKAEASQSGKKQ
;
A
#
# COMPACT_ATOMS: atom_id res chain seq x y z
N MET A 1 -62.20 -31.71 -14.32
CA MET A 1 -60.91 -32.28 -13.85
C MET A 1 -60.02 -32.90 -14.95
N LYS A 2 -60.04 -32.44 -16.22
CA LYS A 2 -59.00 -32.82 -17.21
C LYS A 2 -58.48 -31.67 -18.10
N LYS A 3 -59.04 -30.45 -18.01
CA LYS A 3 -58.58 -29.28 -18.78
C LYS A 3 -57.64 -28.33 -18.02
N SER A 4 -57.61 -28.40 -16.68
CA SER A 4 -56.75 -27.53 -15.86
C SER A 4 -55.33 -28.07 -15.62
N PHE A 5 -55.07 -29.35 -15.94
CA PHE A 5 -53.77 -29.97 -15.72
C PHE A 5 -52.79 -29.78 -16.89
N VAL A 6 -53.30 -29.50 -18.10
CA VAL A 6 -52.47 -29.25 -19.30
C VAL A 6 -51.97 -27.80 -19.37
N MET A 7 -52.65 -26.86 -18.68
CA MET A 7 -52.25 -25.46 -18.68
C MET A 7 -51.09 -25.16 -17.70
N LEU A 8 -50.89 -25.98 -16.67
CA LEU A 8 -49.85 -25.77 -15.67
C LEU A 8 -48.48 -26.33 -16.11
N THR A 9 -48.46 -27.38 -16.94
CA THR A 9 -47.23 -27.92 -17.56
C THR A 9 -46.76 -27.07 -18.75
N ALA A 10 -47.67 -26.39 -19.45
CA ALA A 10 -47.30 -25.45 -20.52
C ALA A 10 -46.69 -24.14 -19.98
N LEU A 11 -47.02 -23.72 -18.75
CA LEU A 11 -46.47 -22.52 -18.15
C LEU A 11 -45.01 -22.69 -17.67
N VAL A 12 -44.58 -23.92 -17.41
CA VAL A 12 -43.19 -24.24 -16.99
C VAL A 12 -42.26 -24.44 -18.19
N LEU A 13 -42.80 -24.73 -19.38
CA LEU A 13 -42.01 -24.86 -20.62
C LEU A 13 -41.96 -23.58 -21.48
N LEU A 14 -42.74 -22.54 -21.13
CA LEU A 14 -42.69 -21.23 -21.82
C LEU A 14 -41.90 -20.13 -21.07
N PHE A 15 -41.35 -20.43 -19.89
CA PHE A 15 -40.37 -19.58 -19.23
C PHE A 15 -38.92 -19.90 -19.69
N ASN A 16 -38.74 -20.05 -21.00
CA ASN A 16 -37.45 -19.91 -21.68
C ASN A 16 -37.50 -18.80 -22.74
N CYS A 17 -38.45 -17.87 -22.59
CA CYS A 17 -38.45 -16.64 -23.38
C CYS A 17 -37.59 -15.61 -22.64
N ARG A 18 -36.47 -15.24 -23.26
CA ARG A 18 -35.58 -14.17 -22.80
C ARG A 18 -36.36 -12.85 -22.75
N VAL A 19 -36.91 -12.52 -21.60
CA VAL A 19 -37.29 -11.14 -21.29
C VAL A 19 -36.02 -10.44 -20.80
N SER A 20 -35.27 -9.88 -21.75
CA SER A 20 -34.36 -8.78 -21.43
C SER A 20 -35.23 -7.61 -20.99
N LEU A 21 -35.44 -7.46 -19.68
CA LEU A 21 -35.83 -6.18 -19.10
C LEU A 21 -34.66 -5.23 -19.36
N ALA A 22 -34.78 -4.44 -20.43
CA ALA A 22 -33.98 -3.25 -20.61
C ALA A 22 -34.30 -2.34 -19.43
N HIS A 23 -33.39 -2.28 -18.46
CA HIS A 23 -33.39 -1.21 -17.48
C HIS A 23 -33.23 0.10 -18.26
N LEU A 24 -34.12 1.07 -18.04
CA LEU A 24 -33.85 2.47 -18.37
C LEU A 24 -32.60 2.86 -17.58
N GLY A 25 -31.46 2.92 -18.26
CA GLY A 25 -30.23 3.40 -17.70
C GLY A 25 -30.43 4.86 -17.30
N HIS A 26 -30.20 5.17 -16.03
CA HIS A 26 -29.87 6.52 -15.64
C HIS A 26 -28.66 6.95 -16.48
N GLU A 27 -28.86 7.93 -17.35
CA GLU A 27 -27.82 8.57 -18.15
C GLU A 27 -26.86 9.28 -17.20
N ASN A 28 -25.76 8.60 -16.84
CA ASN A 28 -24.59 9.29 -16.36
C ASN A 28 -23.88 9.91 -17.56
N GLU A 29 -23.58 11.20 -17.49
CA GLU A 29 -22.84 11.99 -18.48
C GLU A 29 -21.43 11.43 -18.81
N SER A 30 -20.98 10.37 -18.14
CA SER A 30 -19.65 9.76 -18.29
C SER A 30 -19.44 8.92 -19.56
N ASN A 31 -20.49 8.62 -20.34
CA ASN A 31 -20.38 7.82 -21.56
C ASN A 31 -20.48 8.63 -22.86
N LEU A 32 -20.61 9.95 -22.79
CA LEU A 32 -20.67 10.81 -23.96
C LEU A 32 -19.29 10.93 -24.58
N LYS A 33 -19.15 10.53 -25.85
CA LYS A 33 -17.88 10.51 -26.58
C LYS A 33 -18.00 11.30 -27.88
N THR A 34 -16.93 12.00 -28.25
CA THR A 34 -16.76 12.57 -29.60
C THR A 34 -16.23 11.51 -30.56
N TRP A 35 -16.95 11.29 -31.65
CA TRP A 35 -16.66 10.35 -32.73
C TRP A 35 -16.18 11.11 -33.94
N LYS A 36 -15.10 10.65 -34.57
CA LYS A 36 -14.50 11.28 -35.73
C LYS A 36 -14.62 10.37 -36.95
N THR A 37 -14.82 11.02 -38.09
CA THR A 37 -14.74 10.39 -39.41
C THR A 37 -13.28 10.03 -39.76
N SER A 38 -13.08 9.15 -40.72
CA SER A 38 -11.75 8.65 -41.13
C SER A 38 -10.81 9.75 -41.64
N ASP A 39 -11.35 10.85 -42.16
CA ASP A 39 -10.60 12.05 -42.57
C ASP A 39 -10.39 13.06 -41.43
N GLY A 40 -11.02 12.84 -40.27
CA GLY A 40 -10.95 13.72 -39.10
C GLY A 40 -11.68 15.05 -39.24
N LEU A 41 -12.43 15.27 -40.34
CA LEU A 41 -13.07 16.56 -40.65
C LEU A 41 -14.45 16.71 -40.00
N VAL A 42 -15.14 15.60 -39.74
CA VAL A 42 -16.48 15.60 -39.13
C VAL A 42 -16.42 14.94 -37.76
N GLU A 43 -16.89 15.69 -36.74
CA GLU A 43 -17.02 15.23 -35.36
C GLU A 43 -18.49 15.13 -34.95
N VAL A 44 -18.84 14.07 -34.23
CA VAL A 44 -20.19 13.85 -33.69
C VAL A 44 -20.10 13.44 -32.23
N GLN A 45 -20.80 14.14 -31.33
CA GLN A 45 -20.94 13.70 -29.94
C GLN A 45 -22.14 12.76 -29.81
N ALA A 46 -21.87 11.53 -29.38
CA ALA A 46 -22.89 10.49 -29.24
C ALA A 46 -22.45 9.38 -28.28
N PHE A 47 -23.42 8.65 -27.76
CA PHE A 47 -23.23 7.44 -26.97
C PHE A 47 -23.11 6.22 -27.90
N PHE A 48 -22.22 5.29 -27.58
CA PHE A 48 -22.15 4.01 -28.28
C PHE A 48 -23.34 3.13 -27.91
N VAL A 49 -24.06 2.61 -28.91
CA VAL A 49 -25.19 1.69 -28.67
C VAL A 49 -24.74 0.25 -28.91
N CYS A 50 -24.34 -0.08 -30.14
CA CYS A 50 -23.85 -1.39 -30.50
C CYS A 50 -23.12 -1.39 -31.85
N HIS A 51 -22.37 -2.47 -32.09
CA HIS A 51 -21.73 -2.77 -33.36
C HIS A 51 -22.41 -4.01 -33.96
N GLN A 52 -23.00 -3.88 -35.15
CA GLN A 52 -23.74 -4.95 -35.82
C GLN A 52 -23.35 -5.00 -37.30
N GLY A 53 -22.72 -6.10 -37.72
CA GLY A 53 -22.21 -6.23 -39.09
C GLY A 53 -21.10 -5.24 -39.36
N GLU A 54 -21.22 -4.44 -40.43
CA GLU A 54 -20.24 -3.40 -40.79
C GLU A 54 -20.59 -2.02 -40.20
N ASN A 55 -21.67 -1.92 -39.41
CA ASN A 55 -22.22 -0.64 -38.97
C ASN A 55 -22.17 -0.45 -37.45
N VAL A 56 -21.92 0.79 -37.05
CA VAL A 56 -21.89 1.25 -35.67
C VAL A 56 -23.10 2.14 -35.42
N LYS A 57 -23.92 1.78 -34.42
CA LYS A 57 -25.06 2.59 -33.98
C LYS A 57 -24.64 3.51 -32.84
N LEU A 58 -24.86 4.81 -33.02
CA LEU A 58 -24.55 5.85 -32.06
C LEU A 58 -25.81 6.65 -31.73
N CYS A 59 -26.06 6.94 -30.46
CA CYS A 59 -27.18 7.77 -30.02
C CYS A 59 -26.69 9.17 -29.69
N LYS A 60 -27.14 10.20 -30.41
CA LYS A 60 -26.81 11.60 -30.10
C LYS A 60 -27.48 12.03 -28.80
N VAL A 61 -26.99 13.12 -28.21
CA VAL A 61 -27.53 13.71 -26.98
C VAL A 61 -29.03 14.07 -27.10
N ASN A 62 -29.51 14.38 -28.31
CA ASN A 62 -30.94 14.64 -28.57
C ASN A 62 -31.80 13.38 -28.73
N GLY A 63 -31.27 12.19 -28.43
CA GLY A 63 -31.95 10.90 -28.54
C GLY A 63 -32.02 10.32 -29.96
N SER A 64 -31.54 11.02 -30.98
CA SER A 64 -31.52 10.49 -32.35
C SER A 64 -30.40 9.46 -32.55
N VAL A 65 -30.74 8.30 -33.09
CA VAL A 65 -29.77 7.24 -33.39
C VAL A 65 -29.29 7.37 -34.83
N ILE A 66 -27.97 7.43 -35.02
CA ILE A 66 -27.31 7.41 -36.32
C ILE A 66 -26.55 6.09 -36.50
N SER A 67 -26.47 5.62 -37.75
CA SER A 67 -25.69 4.44 -38.12
C SER A 67 -24.53 4.89 -39.00
N ILE A 68 -23.30 4.57 -38.62
CA ILE A 68 -22.09 4.93 -39.37
C ILE A 68 -21.35 3.64 -39.72
N PRO A 69 -20.96 3.43 -41.00
CA PRO A 69 -20.08 2.33 -41.36
C PRO A 69 -18.78 2.37 -40.56
N LEU A 70 -18.33 1.23 -40.05
CA LEU A 70 -17.12 1.09 -39.24
C LEU A 70 -15.86 1.58 -39.99
N SER A 71 -15.85 1.45 -41.32
CA SER A 71 -14.81 1.98 -42.22
C SER A 71 -14.76 3.51 -42.25
N ASN A 72 -15.88 4.18 -42.02
CA ASN A 72 -15.97 5.64 -42.06
C ASN A 72 -15.57 6.31 -40.74
N LEU A 73 -15.31 5.52 -39.69
CA LEU A 73 -14.76 6.02 -38.43
C LEU A 73 -13.24 6.17 -38.50
N SER A 74 -12.70 7.08 -37.69
CA SER A 74 -11.26 7.22 -37.47
C SER A 74 -10.65 5.90 -36.97
N ASP A 75 -9.36 5.68 -37.24
CA ASP A 75 -8.69 4.44 -36.82
C ASP A 75 -8.73 4.22 -35.30
N MET A 76 -8.69 5.30 -34.52
CA MET A 76 -8.85 5.23 -33.06
C MET A 76 -10.26 4.77 -32.67
N ASP A 77 -11.29 5.35 -33.28
CA ASP A 77 -12.69 5.03 -32.96
C ASP A 77 -13.09 3.65 -33.47
N ARG A 78 -12.56 3.24 -34.61
CA ARG A 78 -12.72 1.90 -35.17
C ARG A 78 -12.18 0.84 -34.22
N ARG A 79 -10.97 1.03 -33.70
CA ARG A 79 -10.36 0.10 -32.72
C ARG A 79 -11.15 0.05 -31.42
N TRP A 80 -11.60 1.21 -30.94
CA TRP A 80 -12.42 1.29 -29.74
C TRP A 80 -13.75 0.50 -29.90
N VAL A 81 -14.42 0.62 -31.04
CA VAL A 81 -15.66 -0.12 -31.33
C VAL A 81 -15.41 -1.62 -31.37
N LEU A 82 -14.34 -2.05 -32.03
CA LEU A 82 -13.99 -3.47 -32.14
C LEU A 82 -13.67 -4.07 -30.76
N ASP A 83 -12.86 -3.39 -29.94
CA ASP A 83 -12.54 -3.79 -28.57
C ASP A 83 -13.80 -3.89 -27.69
N LYS A 84 -14.66 -2.86 -27.72
CA LYS A 84 -15.94 -2.87 -27.01
C LYS A 84 -16.88 -3.97 -27.48
N SER A 85 -16.92 -4.26 -28.79
CA SER A 85 -17.77 -5.33 -29.33
C SER A 85 -17.32 -6.72 -28.89
N ILE A 86 -16.00 -6.95 -28.74
CA ILE A 86 -15.46 -8.19 -28.19
C ILE A 86 -15.87 -8.36 -26.72
N VAL A 87 -15.76 -7.30 -25.92
CA VAL A 87 -16.21 -7.31 -24.51
C VAL A 87 -17.70 -7.64 -24.42
N ILE A 88 -18.54 -6.99 -25.22
CA ILE A 88 -20.00 -7.23 -25.23
C ILE A 88 -20.32 -8.66 -25.72
N ASN A 89 -19.61 -9.18 -26.72
CA ASN A 89 -19.83 -10.54 -27.21
C ASN A 89 -19.41 -11.59 -26.18
N ASN A 90 -18.30 -11.39 -25.47
CA ASN A 90 -17.85 -12.30 -24.42
C ASN A 90 -18.79 -12.34 -23.21
N LEU A 91 -19.48 -11.23 -22.91
CA LEU A 91 -20.54 -11.19 -21.89
C LEU A 91 -21.80 -11.98 -22.31
N ASN A 92 -21.95 -12.30 -23.60
CA ASN A 92 -23.11 -12.98 -24.15
C ASN A 92 -22.87 -14.47 -24.49
N ILE A 93 -21.67 -15.02 -24.22
CA ILE A 93 -21.41 -16.46 -24.39
C ILE A 93 -21.97 -17.22 -23.18
N PRO A 94 -22.98 -18.10 -23.35
CA PRO A 94 -23.48 -18.92 -22.26
C PRO A 94 -22.44 -20.02 -21.94
N ASN A 95 -21.84 -19.96 -20.75
CA ASN A 95 -20.96 -21.03 -20.26
C ASN A 95 -21.77 -22.29 -19.96
N THR A 96 -21.56 -23.37 -20.71
CA THR A 96 -22.02 -24.72 -20.36
C THR A 96 -21.06 -25.32 -19.32
N PHE A 97 -21.46 -25.27 -18.05
CA PHE A 97 -20.75 -25.94 -16.96
C PHE A 97 -21.27 -27.37 -16.80
N GLU A 98 -20.42 -28.38 -17.01
CA GLU A 98 -20.71 -29.73 -16.51
C GLU A 98 -20.35 -29.79 -15.01
N LEU A 99 -21.36 -30.00 -14.16
CA LEU A 99 -21.17 -30.14 -12.71
C LEU A 99 -20.77 -31.58 -12.36
N PRO A 100 -19.83 -31.79 -11.41
CA PRO A 100 -19.54 -33.11 -10.86
C PRO A 100 -20.80 -33.78 -10.31
N ILE A 101 -20.96 -35.09 -10.54
CA ILE A 101 -22.13 -35.90 -10.18
C ILE A 101 -22.54 -35.71 -8.70
N THR A 102 -21.57 -35.50 -7.80
CA THR A 102 -21.79 -35.29 -6.37
C THR A 102 -22.49 -33.96 -6.05
N ILE A 103 -22.21 -32.89 -6.80
CA ILE A 103 -22.86 -31.59 -6.63
C ILE A 103 -24.26 -31.61 -7.26
N GLY A 104 -24.41 -32.30 -8.41
CA GLY A 104 -25.71 -32.54 -9.03
C GLY A 104 -26.69 -33.28 -8.10
N LEU A 105 -26.19 -34.26 -7.34
CA LEU A 105 -27.00 -35.03 -6.38
C LEU A 105 -27.45 -34.19 -5.19
N VAL A 106 -26.56 -33.35 -4.65
CA VAL A 106 -26.88 -32.42 -3.54
C VAL A 106 -27.90 -31.37 -3.98
N LEU A 107 -27.77 -30.84 -5.19
CA LEU A 107 -28.74 -29.91 -5.77
C LEU A 107 -30.09 -30.58 -6.04
N ALA A 108 -30.10 -31.83 -6.53
CA ALA A 108 -31.32 -32.60 -6.73
C ALA A 108 -32.05 -32.89 -5.42
N ILE A 109 -31.31 -33.24 -4.36
CA ILE A 109 -31.87 -33.41 -3.00
C ILE A 109 -32.42 -32.08 -2.48
N GLY A 110 -31.70 -30.98 -2.67
CA GLY A 110 -32.17 -29.64 -2.28
C GLY A 110 -33.46 -29.23 -3.00
N VAL A 111 -33.59 -29.54 -4.29
CA VAL A 111 -34.81 -29.31 -5.08
C VAL A 111 -35.96 -30.18 -4.59
N LEU A 112 -35.70 -31.47 -4.28
CA LEU A 112 -36.72 -32.36 -3.73
C LEU A 112 -37.21 -31.90 -2.35
N VAL A 113 -36.32 -31.42 -1.49
CA VAL A 113 -36.68 -30.84 -0.19
C VAL A 113 -37.48 -29.55 -0.37
N ALA A 114 -37.14 -28.70 -1.33
CA ALA A 114 -37.89 -27.48 -1.64
C ALA A 114 -39.29 -27.80 -2.21
N ILE A 115 -39.42 -28.81 -3.07
CA ILE A 115 -40.71 -29.30 -3.58
C ILE A 115 -41.55 -29.89 -2.45
N ALA A 116 -40.94 -30.65 -1.53
CA ALA A 116 -41.63 -31.18 -0.35
C ALA A 116 -42.08 -30.08 0.61
N ALA A 117 -41.27 -29.04 0.82
CA ALA A 117 -41.65 -27.88 1.61
C ALA A 117 -42.79 -27.08 0.94
N LEU A 118 -42.76 -26.94 -0.39
CA LEU A 118 -43.80 -26.27 -1.16
C LEU A 118 -45.10 -27.08 -1.19
N SER A 119 -45.03 -28.41 -1.23
CA SER A 119 -46.21 -29.28 -1.16
C SER A 119 -46.83 -29.27 0.25
N ILE A 120 -46.03 -29.24 1.31
CA ILE A 120 -46.52 -29.05 2.69
C ILE A 120 -47.13 -27.66 2.86
N TYR A 121 -46.51 -26.61 2.31
CA TYR A 121 -47.02 -25.23 2.34
C TYR A 121 -48.36 -25.10 1.60
N THR A 122 -48.49 -25.68 0.41
CA THR A 122 -49.74 -25.67 -0.37
C THR A 122 -50.82 -26.57 0.25
N SER A 123 -50.45 -27.67 0.91
CA SER A 123 -51.35 -28.49 1.72
C SER A 123 -51.84 -27.74 2.97
N GLY A 124 -50.98 -26.93 3.58
CA GLY A 124 -51.32 -26.02 4.69
C GLY A 124 -52.26 -24.88 4.27
N ILE A 125 -52.11 -24.35 3.05
CA ILE A 125 -53.03 -23.36 2.47
C ILE A 125 -54.44 -23.94 2.25
N ILE A 126 -54.56 -25.22 1.88
CA ILE A 126 -55.86 -25.88 1.69
C ILE A 126 -56.57 -26.10 3.05
N PHE A 127 -55.84 -26.22 4.15
CA PHE A 127 -56.42 -26.45 5.48
C PHE A 127 -56.71 -25.18 6.29
N TRP A 128 -56.17 -24.02 5.90
CA TRP A 128 -56.28 -22.78 6.67
C TRP A 128 -56.69 -21.58 5.79
N GLN A 129 -57.93 -21.64 5.29
CA GLN A 129 -58.62 -20.49 4.68
C GLN A 129 -59.07 -19.48 5.75
N ARG A 130 -58.14 -18.79 6.45
CA ARG A 130 -58.50 -17.64 7.31
C ARG A 130 -57.33 -16.79 7.81
N SER A 131 -56.52 -16.20 6.92
CA SER A 131 -55.70 -15.00 7.22
C SER A 131 -54.86 -14.56 6.03
N SER A 132 -54.95 -13.29 5.65
CA SER A 132 -54.41 -12.71 4.40
C SER A 132 -52.95 -12.23 4.48
N VAL A 133 -52.11 -12.76 5.39
CA VAL A 133 -50.80 -12.11 5.70
C VAL A 133 -49.55 -12.95 5.38
N PHE A 134 -49.69 -14.18 4.87
CA PHE A 134 -48.56 -15.12 4.73
C PHE A 134 -47.86 -15.34 3.36
N PRO A 135 -48.24 -14.74 2.20
CA PRO A 135 -47.50 -15.00 0.96
C PRO A 135 -46.18 -14.20 0.83
N LEU A 136 -45.97 -13.15 1.62
CA LEU A 136 -44.82 -12.24 1.44
C LEU A 136 -43.52 -12.75 2.10
N ALA A 137 -43.62 -13.60 3.13
CA ALA A 137 -42.46 -14.06 3.89
C ALA A 137 -41.63 -15.13 3.17
N GLY A 138 -42.26 -15.98 2.35
CA GLY A 138 -41.58 -17.08 1.64
C GLY A 138 -40.70 -16.61 0.48
N ALA A 139 -41.08 -15.55 -0.23
CA ALA A 139 -40.32 -15.03 -1.37
C ALA A 139 -39.03 -14.30 -0.96
N ILE A 140 -39.01 -13.68 0.23
CA ILE A 140 -37.84 -12.96 0.76
C ILE A 140 -36.72 -13.93 1.18
N VAL A 141 -37.08 -15.12 1.69
CA VAL A 141 -36.10 -16.14 2.12
C VAL A 141 -35.36 -16.79 0.94
N LEU A 142 -36.02 -16.93 -0.22
CA LEU A 142 -35.44 -17.51 -1.43
C LEU A 142 -34.54 -16.54 -2.21
N MET A 143 -34.86 -15.24 -2.25
CA MET A 143 -33.96 -14.24 -2.86
C MET A 143 -32.71 -13.97 -2.00
N GLY A 144 -32.84 -14.00 -0.67
CA GLY A 144 -31.71 -13.83 0.24
C GLY A 144 -30.65 -14.94 0.17
N SER A 145 -31.05 -16.16 -0.18
CA SER A 145 -30.14 -17.32 -0.24
C SER A 145 -29.37 -17.42 -1.56
N VAL A 146 -29.88 -16.86 -2.67
CA VAL A 146 -29.15 -16.81 -3.96
C VAL A 146 -28.09 -15.70 -3.98
N ALA A 147 -28.33 -14.56 -3.31
CA ALA A 147 -27.35 -13.49 -3.18
C ALA A 147 -26.13 -13.89 -2.32
N LEU A 148 -26.30 -14.76 -1.33
CA LEU A 148 -25.20 -15.22 -0.46
C LEU A 148 -24.20 -16.15 -1.18
N LEU A 149 -24.64 -16.90 -2.20
CA LEU A 149 -23.80 -17.90 -2.89
C LEU A 149 -22.97 -17.33 -4.05
N ALA A 150 -23.37 -16.18 -4.61
CA ALA A 150 -22.64 -15.53 -5.70
C ALA A 150 -21.44 -14.72 -5.18
N VAL A 151 -21.57 -14.08 -4.02
CA VAL A 151 -20.50 -13.25 -3.42
C VAL A 151 -19.32 -14.10 -2.93
N ASP A 152 -19.54 -15.37 -2.57
CA ASP A 152 -18.53 -16.22 -1.93
C ASP A 152 -17.61 -16.98 -2.94
N LYS A 153 -18.00 -17.08 -4.22
CA LYS A 153 -17.22 -17.82 -5.24
C LYS A 153 -16.01 -17.04 -5.75
N ASP A 154 -16.19 -15.76 -6.05
CA ASP A 154 -15.12 -14.92 -6.61
C ASP A 154 -14.01 -14.68 -5.56
N ASP A 155 -14.38 -14.52 -4.29
CA ASP A 155 -13.46 -14.29 -3.18
C ASP A 155 -12.58 -15.52 -2.92
N LYS A 156 -13.19 -16.71 -2.93
CA LYS A 156 -12.47 -17.99 -2.84
C LYS A 156 -11.54 -18.20 -4.02
N GLN A 157 -11.93 -17.82 -5.24
CA GLN A 157 -11.10 -17.99 -6.43
C GLN A 157 -9.87 -17.06 -6.41
N SER A 158 -10.05 -15.77 -6.08
CA SER A 158 -8.94 -14.81 -6.01
C SER A 158 -7.94 -15.18 -4.88
N THR A 159 -8.45 -15.52 -3.70
CA THR A 159 -7.65 -16.01 -2.58
C THR A 159 -6.82 -17.25 -2.96
N THR A 160 -7.45 -18.21 -3.63
CA THR A 160 -6.79 -19.45 -4.09
C THR A 160 -5.66 -19.15 -5.08
N LEU A 161 -5.84 -18.15 -5.95
CA LEU A 161 -4.81 -17.77 -6.92
C LEU A 161 -3.61 -17.09 -6.24
N ILE A 162 -3.83 -16.11 -5.35
CA ILE A 162 -2.74 -15.46 -4.62
C ILE A 162 -1.98 -16.51 -3.83
N GLN A 163 -2.68 -17.37 -3.08
CA GLN A 163 -2.06 -18.44 -2.29
C GLN A 163 -1.13 -19.33 -3.14
N LYS A 164 -1.58 -19.75 -4.32
CA LYS A 164 -0.80 -20.59 -5.23
C LYS A 164 0.56 -19.99 -5.61
N HIS A 165 0.68 -18.67 -5.69
CA HIS A 165 1.95 -18.02 -5.99
C HIS A 165 2.93 -18.02 -4.80
N PHE A 166 2.43 -18.12 -3.57
CA PHE A 166 3.24 -18.22 -2.35
C PHE A 166 3.54 -19.68 -1.95
N GLU A 167 2.77 -20.66 -2.45
CA GLU A 167 2.93 -22.09 -2.15
C GLU A 167 4.36 -22.65 -2.31
N PRO A 168 5.17 -22.24 -3.33
CA PRO A 168 6.56 -22.67 -3.44
C PRO A 168 7.43 -22.30 -2.23
N PHE A 169 6.99 -21.36 -1.40
CA PHE A 169 7.67 -20.88 -0.19
C PHE A 169 6.93 -21.25 1.10
N SER A 170 6.01 -22.22 1.06
CA SER A 170 5.19 -22.65 2.22
C SER A 170 5.99 -23.07 3.47
N GLY A 171 7.28 -23.40 3.33
CA GLY A 171 8.19 -23.62 4.46
C GLY A 171 8.63 -22.34 5.20
N LYS A 172 8.41 -21.16 4.61
CA LYS A 172 8.83 -19.84 5.10
C LYS A 172 7.66 -18.88 5.34
N VAL A 173 6.55 -19.11 4.65
CA VAL A 173 5.35 -18.28 4.76
C VAL A 173 4.17 -19.10 5.25
N LYS A 174 3.33 -18.46 6.06
CA LYS A 174 1.98 -18.98 6.38
C LYS A 174 0.96 -17.96 5.91
N PHE A 175 -0.24 -18.43 5.62
CA PHE A 175 -1.27 -17.55 5.10
C PHE A 175 -2.61 -17.80 5.78
N ARG A 176 -3.40 -16.73 5.82
CA ARG A 176 -4.81 -16.73 6.19
C ARG A 176 -5.52 -15.67 5.35
N SER A 177 -6.83 -15.75 5.21
CA SER A 177 -7.61 -14.73 4.50
C SER A 177 -8.87 -14.36 5.26
N ASP A 178 -9.38 -13.17 4.96
CA ASP A 178 -10.77 -12.78 5.19
C ASP A 178 -11.37 -12.33 3.83
N ASN A 179 -12.53 -11.68 3.86
CA ASN A 179 -13.24 -11.26 2.64
C ASN A 179 -12.53 -10.12 1.89
N ASP A 180 -11.64 -9.39 2.55
CA ASP A 180 -11.01 -8.17 2.02
C ASP A 180 -9.51 -8.38 1.76
N TYR A 181 -8.83 -9.13 2.62
CA TYR A 181 -7.37 -9.24 2.64
C TYR A 181 -6.87 -10.69 2.70
N PHE A 182 -5.79 -10.93 1.95
CA PHE A 182 -4.92 -12.08 2.08
C PHE A 182 -3.75 -11.70 2.99
N TYR A 183 -3.56 -12.44 4.08
CA TYR A 183 -2.51 -12.18 5.05
C TYR A 183 -1.38 -13.16 4.89
N ILE A 184 -0.15 -12.65 4.94
CA ILE A 184 1.08 -13.42 4.80
C ILE A 184 1.91 -13.22 6.06
N GLU A 185 2.14 -14.32 6.76
CA GLU A 185 3.08 -14.39 7.88
C GLU A 185 4.45 -14.85 7.37
N SER A 186 5.52 -14.21 7.82
CA SER A 186 6.88 -14.56 7.39
C SER A 186 7.93 -14.04 8.38
N GLU A 187 9.16 -14.52 8.21
CA GLU A 187 10.32 -13.99 8.95
C GLU A 187 11.10 -12.91 8.18
N GLY A 188 10.71 -12.60 6.94
CA GLY A 188 11.45 -11.67 6.08
C GLY A 188 12.86 -12.15 5.68
N MET A 189 13.13 -13.46 5.76
CA MET A 189 14.46 -14.04 5.52
C MET A 189 14.47 -14.95 4.28
N PRO A 190 15.17 -14.58 3.20
CA PRO A 190 15.30 -15.41 2.00
C PRO A 190 16.28 -16.58 2.20
N ASP A 191 16.27 -17.52 1.23
CA ASP A 191 17.19 -18.66 1.19
C ASP A 191 18.50 -18.38 0.43
N HIS A 192 18.57 -17.28 -0.32
CA HIS A 192 19.79 -16.89 -1.02
C HIS A 192 20.80 -16.21 -0.06
N PRO A 193 22.10 -16.18 -0.40
CA PRO A 193 23.07 -15.37 0.33
C PRO A 193 22.69 -13.89 0.28
N MET A 194 22.74 -13.22 1.44
CA MET A 194 22.40 -11.80 1.57
C MET A 194 23.68 -10.95 1.70
N MET A 195 23.55 -9.63 1.55
CA MET A 195 24.56 -8.62 1.89
C MET A 195 25.82 -8.57 1.01
N ILE A 196 26.18 -9.66 0.32
CA ILE A 196 27.36 -9.72 -0.56
C ILE A 196 27.23 -8.66 -1.67
N GLY A 197 28.28 -7.87 -1.86
CA GLY A 197 28.32 -6.81 -2.88
C GLY A 197 28.04 -5.40 -2.36
N ILE A 198 27.48 -5.26 -1.14
CA ILE A 198 27.24 -3.95 -0.53
C ILE A 198 28.56 -3.21 -0.29
N ARG A 199 28.64 -1.97 -0.75
CA ARG A 199 29.80 -1.06 -0.64
C ARG A 199 29.53 0.22 0.18
N ALA A 200 28.26 0.48 0.49
CA ALA A 200 27.81 1.58 1.34
C ALA A 200 27.02 1.01 2.52
N TRP A 201 27.72 0.37 3.44
CA TRP A 201 27.08 -0.41 4.50
C TRP A 201 26.83 0.41 5.78
N GLN A 202 25.60 0.33 6.31
CA GLN A 202 25.19 0.96 7.58
C GLN A 202 25.38 0.08 8.82
N GLN A 203 26.21 -0.98 8.73
CA GLN A 203 26.51 -1.90 9.84
C GLN A 203 25.28 -2.64 10.39
N GLN A 204 24.28 -2.86 9.52
CA GLN A 204 23.09 -3.68 9.79
C GLN A 204 23.28 -5.09 9.20
N VAL A 205 22.74 -6.11 9.85
CA VAL A 205 22.87 -7.51 9.45
C VAL A 205 21.49 -8.16 9.42
N PRO A 206 21.26 -9.23 8.64
CA PRO A 206 19.93 -9.79 8.51
C PRO A 206 19.52 -10.55 9.78
N ILE A 207 18.44 -10.10 10.41
CA ILE A 207 17.83 -10.75 11.57
C ILE A 207 16.36 -11.07 11.24
N PRO A 208 15.91 -12.32 11.48
CA PRO A 208 14.52 -12.71 11.31
C PRO A 208 13.57 -11.75 12.05
N GLN A 209 12.52 -11.31 11.36
CA GLN A 209 11.50 -10.41 11.91
C GLN A 209 10.21 -11.18 12.22
N HIS A 210 9.40 -10.71 13.18
CA HIS A 210 8.19 -11.43 13.57
C HIS A 210 6.93 -10.87 12.90
N TYR A 211 6.80 -11.04 11.58
CA TYR A 211 5.62 -10.62 10.82
C TYR A 211 4.50 -11.65 10.91
N VAL A 212 3.90 -11.82 12.09
CA VAL A 212 2.86 -12.84 12.34
C VAL A 212 1.61 -12.25 13.00
N GLY A 213 0.48 -12.95 12.93
CA GLY A 213 -0.76 -12.57 13.62
C GLY A 213 -1.27 -11.20 13.18
N LYS A 214 -1.35 -10.25 14.13
CA LYS A 214 -1.75 -8.85 13.86
C LYS A 214 -0.65 -8.04 13.17
N ASN A 215 0.60 -8.51 13.21
CA ASN A 215 1.75 -7.92 12.54
C ASN A 215 2.06 -8.61 11.19
N ALA A 216 1.11 -9.39 10.64
CA ALA A 216 1.26 -10.04 9.35
C ALA A 216 1.11 -9.04 8.20
N TRP A 217 1.78 -9.30 7.08
CA TRP A 217 1.53 -8.56 5.84
C TRP A 217 0.11 -8.81 5.37
N ARG A 218 -0.48 -7.83 4.69
CA ARG A 218 -1.83 -7.95 4.14
C ARG A 218 -1.88 -7.37 2.74
N ILE A 219 -2.61 -8.06 1.86
CA ILE A 219 -2.74 -7.72 0.44
C ILE A 219 -4.23 -7.74 0.10
N PRO A 220 -4.79 -6.65 -0.46
CA PRO A 220 -6.19 -6.64 -0.89
C PRO A 220 -6.46 -7.76 -1.90
N ILE A 221 -7.51 -8.56 -1.68
CA ILE A 221 -7.90 -9.66 -2.59
C ILE A 221 -8.67 -9.11 -3.82
N LYS A 222 -9.21 -7.89 -3.69
CA LYS A 222 -9.96 -7.17 -4.73
C LYS A 222 -9.35 -5.78 -4.95
N PRO A 223 -8.18 -5.69 -5.59
CA PRO A 223 -7.54 -4.41 -5.84
C PRO A 223 -8.43 -3.53 -6.72
N LYS A 224 -8.55 -2.25 -6.35
CA LYS A 224 -9.27 -1.23 -7.11
C LYS A 224 -8.30 -0.18 -7.59
N LEU A 225 -8.45 0.27 -8.82
CA LEU A 225 -7.68 1.41 -9.34
C LEU A 225 -8.05 2.66 -8.55
N ALA A 226 -7.05 3.40 -8.08
CA ALA A 226 -7.27 4.69 -7.44
C ALA A 226 -7.57 5.77 -8.49
N ASP A 227 -8.45 6.71 -8.14
CA ASP A 227 -8.66 7.96 -8.88
C ASP A 227 -7.40 8.83 -8.85
N THR A 228 -6.72 8.85 -7.70
CA THR A 228 -5.44 9.54 -7.50
C THR A 228 -4.36 8.56 -7.05
N PRO A 229 -3.65 7.90 -7.98
CA PRO A 229 -2.54 7.01 -7.68
C PRO A 229 -1.37 7.70 -6.96
N VAL A 230 -0.62 6.92 -6.17
CA VAL A 230 0.52 7.42 -5.39
C VAL A 230 1.82 7.08 -6.10
N SER A 231 2.68 8.08 -6.35
CA SER A 231 4.00 7.83 -6.95
C SER A 231 5.06 7.54 -5.88
N ALA A 232 5.86 6.50 -6.10
CA ALA A 232 7.04 6.21 -5.30
C ALA A 232 8.20 7.21 -5.54
N LYS A 233 8.14 8.00 -6.62
CA LYS A 233 9.15 9.04 -6.89
C LYS A 233 9.05 10.22 -5.93
N THR A 234 7.85 10.51 -5.42
CA THR A 234 7.56 11.69 -4.59
C THR A 234 7.00 11.35 -3.22
N ASN A 235 6.75 10.07 -2.94
CA ASN A 235 6.14 9.58 -1.71
C ASN A 235 6.63 8.15 -1.42
N LEU A 236 6.16 7.55 -0.33
CA LEU A 236 6.42 6.16 0.03
C LEU A 236 7.91 5.87 0.24
N PHE A 237 8.63 6.83 0.81
CA PHE A 237 10.05 6.69 1.15
C PHE A 237 10.26 5.91 2.46
N ARG A 238 9.18 5.38 3.05
CA ARG A 238 9.21 4.61 4.30
C ARG A 238 8.33 3.38 4.14
N GLY A 239 8.78 2.26 4.71
CA GLY A 239 8.05 1.00 4.66
C GLY A 239 8.04 0.35 3.29
N ALA A 240 7.32 -0.78 3.22
CA ALA A 240 7.23 -1.56 2.01
C ALA A 240 6.17 -0.99 1.06
N ILE A 241 6.40 -1.16 -0.24
CA ILE A 241 5.43 -0.87 -1.31
C ILE A 241 4.92 -2.15 -1.98
N ALA A 242 5.62 -3.26 -1.80
CA ALA A 242 5.24 -4.58 -2.25
C ALA A 242 5.78 -5.67 -1.30
N LEU A 243 5.29 -6.89 -1.46
CA LEU A 243 5.77 -8.09 -0.79
C LEU A 243 6.16 -9.13 -1.84
N ALA A 244 7.39 -9.65 -1.77
CA ALA A 244 7.82 -10.74 -2.63
C ALA A 244 7.16 -12.06 -2.22
N VAL A 245 7.02 -12.99 -3.18
CA VAL A 245 6.38 -14.30 -2.93
C VAL A 245 7.12 -15.17 -1.91
N ASN A 246 8.40 -14.87 -1.63
CA ASN A 246 9.17 -15.52 -0.56
C ASN A 246 8.95 -14.89 0.84
N GLY A 247 8.04 -13.92 0.97
CA GLY A 247 7.72 -13.23 2.22
C GLY A 247 8.67 -12.07 2.58
N VAL A 248 9.63 -11.73 1.72
CA VAL A 248 10.53 -10.59 1.93
C VAL A 248 9.86 -9.31 1.44
N PRO A 249 9.81 -8.23 2.25
CA PRO A 249 9.21 -6.98 1.80
C PRO A 249 10.08 -6.28 0.75
N ILE A 250 9.42 -5.52 -0.12
CA ILE A 250 10.03 -4.74 -1.20
C ILE A 250 9.74 -3.26 -0.91
N PHE A 251 10.81 -2.49 -0.76
CA PHE A 251 10.80 -1.08 -0.43
C PHE A 251 11.05 -0.22 -1.68
N ASN A 252 10.77 1.07 -1.56
CA ASN A 252 10.98 2.05 -2.61
C ASN A 252 12.48 2.15 -2.98
N PRO A 253 12.88 2.16 -4.26
CA PRO A 253 14.27 2.33 -4.66
C PRO A 253 14.91 3.64 -4.18
N ILE A 254 14.08 4.64 -3.85
CA ILE A 254 14.51 5.90 -3.24
C ILE A 254 14.41 5.80 -1.72
N LYS A 255 15.53 6.06 -1.04
CA LYS A 255 15.60 6.00 0.42
C LYS A 255 14.78 7.10 1.11
N ASN A 256 14.71 7.04 2.43
CA ASN A 256 13.95 7.95 3.29
C ASN A 256 14.25 9.45 3.13
N ASP A 257 15.35 9.83 2.47
CA ASP A 257 15.67 11.24 2.15
C ASP A 257 14.93 11.79 0.92
N GLY A 258 14.21 10.91 0.19
CA GLY A 258 13.43 11.24 -0.99
C GLY A 258 14.26 11.59 -2.23
N LYS A 259 15.58 11.33 -2.23
CA LYS A 259 16.49 11.77 -3.30
C LYS A 259 17.51 10.72 -3.73
N THR A 260 17.94 9.84 -2.83
CA THR A 260 19.03 8.90 -3.12
C THR A 260 18.48 7.55 -3.57
N ASP A 261 18.92 7.11 -4.75
CA ASP A 261 18.69 5.76 -5.28
C ASP A 261 19.64 4.77 -4.59
N THR A 262 19.06 3.78 -3.89
CA THR A 262 19.76 2.78 -3.06
C THR A 262 20.69 1.88 -3.89
N LEU A 263 20.31 1.55 -5.14
CA LEU A 263 21.15 0.75 -6.05
C LEU A 263 22.38 1.55 -6.46
N ILE A 264 22.18 2.80 -6.90
CA ILE A 264 23.28 3.67 -7.34
C ILE A 264 24.24 3.97 -6.17
N ALA A 265 23.69 4.18 -4.97
CA ALA A 265 24.46 4.37 -3.75
C ALA A 265 25.34 3.17 -3.38
N GLY A 266 25.08 1.98 -3.93
CA GLY A 266 25.82 0.76 -3.61
C GLY A 266 25.47 0.16 -2.27
N GLU A 267 24.24 0.39 -1.83
CA GLU A 267 23.71 -0.10 -0.55
C GLU A 267 23.08 -1.50 -0.69
N LEU A 268 22.92 -2.00 -1.92
CA LEU A 268 22.27 -3.28 -2.23
C LEU A 268 23.26 -4.43 -2.44
N ASP A 269 22.83 -5.62 -2.06
CA ASP A 269 23.49 -6.88 -2.39
C ASP A 269 23.19 -7.34 -3.83
N GLU A 270 23.81 -8.45 -4.23
CA GLU A 270 23.67 -9.04 -5.56
C GLU A 270 22.23 -9.46 -5.93
N PHE A 271 21.36 -9.63 -4.93
CA PHE A 271 19.95 -9.97 -5.12
C PHE A 271 19.04 -8.76 -5.05
N GLY A 272 19.60 -7.58 -4.77
CA GLY A 272 18.87 -6.32 -4.80
C GLY A 272 18.28 -5.88 -3.48
N GLY A 273 18.75 -6.44 -2.36
CA GLY A 273 18.26 -6.10 -1.03
C GLY A 273 19.36 -5.68 -0.07
N HIS A 274 18.94 -5.20 1.09
CA HIS A 274 19.83 -4.88 2.21
C HIS A 274 19.06 -4.91 3.53
N CYS A 275 19.77 -4.69 4.64
CA CYS A 275 19.14 -4.61 5.96
C CYS A 275 18.85 -3.15 6.34
N GLY A 276 17.62 -2.90 6.80
CA GLY A 276 17.17 -1.63 7.37
C GLY A 276 17.70 -1.39 8.78
N ARG A 277 17.27 -0.26 9.37
CA ARG A 277 17.70 0.13 10.73
C ARG A 277 17.27 -0.85 11.83
N ALA A 278 16.30 -1.71 11.55
CA ALA A 278 15.83 -2.73 12.48
C ALA A 278 16.42 -4.12 12.18
N ASP A 279 17.55 -4.17 11.45
CA ASP A 279 18.16 -5.42 10.98
C ASP A 279 17.20 -6.25 10.09
N ASP A 280 16.18 -5.61 9.51
CA ASP A 280 15.19 -6.22 8.63
C ASP A 280 15.71 -6.25 7.19
N TYR A 281 15.83 -7.44 6.61
CA TYR A 281 16.21 -7.59 5.21
C TYR A 281 15.03 -7.27 4.28
N HIS A 282 15.27 -6.46 3.25
CA HIS A 282 14.26 -6.09 2.26
C HIS A 282 14.87 -5.77 0.89
N TYR A 283 14.11 -5.97 -0.17
CA TYR A 283 14.53 -5.65 -1.54
C TYR A 283 14.22 -4.19 -1.90
N HIS A 284 15.02 -3.58 -2.76
CA HIS A 284 14.75 -2.29 -3.41
C HIS A 284 14.62 -2.39 -4.93
N ILE A 285 15.01 -3.53 -5.49
CA ILE A 285 14.80 -3.87 -6.90
C ILE A 285 14.03 -5.19 -7.00
N GLY A 286 13.49 -5.48 -8.17
CA GLY A 286 12.62 -6.65 -8.35
C GLY A 286 13.42 -7.93 -8.09
N PRO A 287 12.99 -8.82 -7.17
CA PRO A 287 13.67 -10.09 -6.91
C PRO A 287 13.38 -11.10 -8.04
N VAL A 288 13.78 -10.76 -9.27
CA VAL A 288 13.50 -11.50 -10.50
C VAL A 288 14.07 -12.91 -10.51
N HIS A 289 15.03 -13.20 -9.63
CA HIS A 289 15.54 -14.56 -9.41
C HIS A 289 14.42 -15.53 -8.94
N LEU A 290 13.40 -15.03 -8.25
CA LEU A 290 12.23 -15.81 -7.82
C LEU A 290 11.42 -16.35 -9.00
N GLN A 291 11.50 -15.70 -10.18
CA GLN A 291 10.82 -16.14 -11.40
C GLN A 291 11.24 -17.56 -11.83
N LYS A 292 12.45 -18.01 -11.47
CA LYS A 292 12.89 -19.40 -11.71
C LYS A 292 12.15 -20.43 -10.86
N ILE A 293 11.60 -20.00 -9.72
CA ILE A 293 10.89 -20.85 -8.76
C ILE A 293 9.38 -20.81 -9.06
N VAL A 294 8.81 -19.61 -9.20
CA VAL A 294 7.37 -19.46 -9.45
C VAL A 294 6.98 -19.70 -10.91
N GLY A 295 7.91 -19.56 -11.85
CA GLY A 295 7.65 -19.66 -13.29
C GLY A 295 7.40 -18.30 -13.97
N ALA A 296 7.66 -18.23 -15.28
CA ALA A 296 7.69 -16.97 -16.02
C ALA A 296 6.35 -16.22 -16.09
N ASN A 297 5.24 -16.94 -16.02
CA ASN A 297 3.89 -16.38 -16.12
C ASN A 297 3.24 -16.12 -14.75
N ASN A 298 4.01 -16.24 -13.67
CA ASN A 298 3.54 -16.02 -12.31
C ASN A 298 4.25 -14.79 -11.70
N PRO A 299 3.56 -14.07 -10.79
CA PRO A 299 4.15 -12.92 -10.14
C PRO A 299 5.30 -13.31 -9.21
N ILE A 300 6.32 -12.45 -9.15
CA ILE A 300 7.42 -12.53 -8.17
C ILE A 300 7.09 -11.82 -6.86
N GLY A 301 5.97 -11.11 -6.81
CA GLY A 301 5.45 -10.46 -5.62
C GLY A 301 4.12 -9.77 -5.91
N TYR A 302 3.63 -9.04 -4.92
CA TYR A 302 2.39 -8.29 -5.00
C TYR A 302 2.61 -6.91 -4.39
N ALA A 303 2.19 -5.87 -5.09
CA ALA A 303 2.15 -4.54 -4.50
C ALA A 303 1.12 -4.49 -3.37
N LEU A 304 1.33 -3.62 -2.39
CA LEU A 304 0.42 -3.53 -1.23
C LEU A 304 -0.95 -2.94 -1.57
N ASP A 305 -1.15 -2.47 -2.81
CA ASP A 305 -2.47 -2.12 -3.37
C ASP A 305 -3.22 -3.35 -3.94
N GLY A 306 -2.60 -4.53 -3.93
CA GLY A 306 -3.18 -5.81 -4.33
C GLY A 306 -2.86 -6.25 -5.76
N PHE A 307 -2.25 -5.40 -6.60
CA PHE A 307 -1.90 -5.81 -7.95
C PHE A 307 -0.61 -6.64 -8.00
N PRO A 308 -0.55 -7.68 -8.86
CA PRO A 308 0.63 -8.55 -8.97
C PRO A 308 1.83 -7.81 -9.58
N LEU A 309 3.02 -8.14 -9.10
CA LEU A 309 4.32 -7.67 -9.59
C LEU A 309 5.06 -8.81 -10.27
N TYR A 310 5.35 -8.63 -11.56
CA TYR A 310 6.06 -9.59 -12.41
C TYR A 310 7.54 -9.21 -12.55
N GLY A 311 8.33 -10.15 -13.08
CA GLY A 311 9.71 -9.90 -13.46
C GLY A 311 9.82 -9.05 -14.74
N PHE A 312 10.87 -9.27 -15.52
CA PHE A 312 11.16 -8.41 -16.69
C PHE A 312 10.26 -8.67 -17.90
N THR A 313 9.60 -9.82 -17.96
CA THR A 313 8.92 -10.28 -19.18
C THR A 313 7.44 -10.53 -18.95
N ASP A 314 6.64 -10.30 -19.99
CA ASP A 314 5.24 -10.70 -20.03
C ASP A 314 5.03 -12.20 -20.27
N ALA A 315 3.77 -12.62 -20.41
CA ALA A 315 3.38 -14.00 -20.63
C ALA A 315 3.93 -14.61 -21.93
N ASN A 316 4.42 -13.79 -22.87
CA ASN A 316 5.07 -14.21 -24.10
C ASN A 316 6.60 -14.22 -24.01
N GLY A 317 7.16 -13.95 -22.82
CA GLY A 317 8.60 -13.87 -22.58
C GLY A 317 9.24 -12.59 -23.13
N LYS A 318 8.46 -11.54 -23.43
CA LYS A 318 8.98 -10.27 -23.96
C LYS A 318 8.97 -9.18 -22.91
N GLU A 319 10.00 -8.32 -22.91
CA GLU A 319 9.99 -7.11 -22.08
C GLU A 319 8.90 -6.14 -22.58
N PRO A 320 7.93 -5.76 -21.74
CA PRO A 320 6.89 -4.79 -22.12
C PRO A 320 7.50 -3.44 -22.48
N LYS A 321 7.05 -2.84 -23.59
CA LYS A 321 7.51 -1.53 -24.06
C LYS A 321 6.51 -0.40 -23.81
N ASP A 322 5.34 -0.77 -23.30
CA ASP A 322 4.13 0.03 -23.15
C ASP A 322 3.73 0.17 -21.67
N LEU A 323 4.70 0.14 -20.77
CA LEU A 323 4.47 0.37 -19.35
C LEU A 323 4.08 1.83 -19.09
N ASP A 324 3.14 2.03 -18.17
CA ASP A 324 2.75 3.33 -17.69
C ASP A 324 3.79 3.93 -16.73
N LYS A 325 3.49 5.13 -16.20
CA LYS A 325 4.39 5.85 -15.27
C LYS A 325 4.65 5.13 -13.94
N PHE A 326 3.91 4.06 -13.63
CA PHE A 326 4.07 3.25 -12.42
C PHE A 326 4.72 1.90 -12.72
N ASN A 327 5.30 1.72 -13.91
CA ASN A 327 5.85 0.45 -14.39
C ASN A 327 4.80 -0.67 -14.45
N GLY A 328 3.56 -0.36 -14.81
CA GLY A 328 2.54 -1.39 -15.03
C GLY A 328 1.75 -1.19 -16.30
N ARG A 329 0.89 -2.16 -16.61
CA ARG A 329 -0.07 -2.09 -17.71
C ARG A 329 -1.28 -2.97 -17.42
N THR A 330 -2.39 -2.68 -18.09
CA THR A 330 -3.60 -3.51 -18.04
C THR A 330 -3.48 -4.65 -19.05
N GLU A 331 -3.64 -5.89 -18.58
CA GLU A 331 -3.77 -7.08 -19.41
C GLU A 331 -5.18 -7.66 -19.32
N LYS A 332 -5.42 -8.81 -19.98
CA LYS A 332 -6.74 -9.46 -20.09
C LYS A 332 -7.39 -9.79 -18.74
N ASP A 333 -6.58 -10.05 -17.72
CA ASP A 333 -6.95 -10.44 -16.36
C ASP A 333 -6.85 -9.29 -15.34
N GLY A 334 -6.45 -8.09 -15.78
CA GLY A 334 -6.37 -6.90 -14.93
C GLY A 334 -5.03 -6.17 -15.03
N TYR A 335 -4.89 -5.16 -14.17
CA TYR A 335 -3.67 -4.37 -14.08
C TYR A 335 -2.57 -5.13 -13.33
N ARG A 336 -1.32 -4.98 -13.77
CA ARG A 336 -0.16 -5.63 -13.16
C ARG A 336 1.09 -4.78 -13.34
N TYR A 337 2.02 -4.91 -12.41
CA TYR A 337 3.32 -4.26 -12.46
C TYR A 337 4.39 -5.17 -13.06
N TYR A 338 5.45 -4.55 -13.58
CA TYR A 338 6.64 -5.21 -14.09
C TYR A 338 7.90 -4.64 -13.45
N SER A 339 8.83 -5.52 -13.15
CA SER A 339 10.19 -5.12 -12.82
C SER A 339 10.89 -4.65 -14.09
N THR A 340 11.84 -3.72 -13.97
CA THR A 340 12.59 -3.17 -15.09
C THR A 340 14.08 -3.11 -14.76
N LYS A 341 14.94 -3.06 -15.79
CA LYS A 341 16.40 -2.95 -15.58
C LYS A 341 16.85 -1.52 -15.27
N THR A 342 15.99 -0.55 -15.54
CA THR A 342 16.20 0.87 -15.30
C THR A 342 15.26 1.34 -14.20
N TYR A 343 15.57 2.46 -13.56
CA TYR A 343 14.67 3.07 -12.58
C TYR A 343 13.23 3.16 -13.14
N PRO A 344 12.19 2.80 -12.36
CA PRO A 344 12.22 2.47 -10.93
C PRO A 344 12.51 1.01 -10.55
N TYR A 345 12.95 0.14 -11.46
CA TYR A 345 13.32 -1.27 -11.24
C TYR A 345 12.20 -2.23 -10.78
N ILE A 346 11.16 -1.72 -10.14
CA ILE A 346 9.95 -2.37 -9.63
C ILE A 346 8.74 -1.50 -9.96
N ASN A 347 7.63 -1.65 -9.22
CA ASN A 347 6.49 -0.73 -9.32
C ASN A 347 6.90 0.69 -8.92
N GLY A 348 6.68 1.66 -9.82
CA GLY A 348 7.02 3.08 -9.64
C GLY A 348 6.07 3.85 -8.70
N GLY A 349 5.22 3.13 -7.98
CA GLY A 349 4.14 3.65 -7.16
C GLY A 349 2.99 2.64 -7.06
N LEU A 350 1.83 3.14 -6.65
CA LEU A 350 0.63 2.37 -6.38
C LEU A 350 -0.51 2.98 -7.21
N ARG A 351 -0.89 2.24 -8.23
CA ARG A 351 -2.01 2.47 -9.14
C ARG A 351 -3.34 2.18 -8.47
N GLY A 352 -3.35 1.27 -7.48
CA GLY A 352 -4.53 0.93 -6.70
C GLY A 352 -4.73 1.78 -5.45
N GLU A 353 -5.90 1.61 -4.84
CA GLU A 353 -6.29 2.28 -3.60
C GLU A 353 -5.42 1.82 -2.42
N VAL A 354 -4.78 2.78 -1.76
CA VAL A 354 -4.02 2.56 -0.53
C VAL A 354 -4.25 3.70 0.44
N MET A 355 -4.18 3.41 1.74
CA MET A 355 -4.10 4.44 2.75
C MET A 355 -2.63 4.80 2.98
N VAL A 356 -2.30 6.08 2.83
CA VAL A 356 -0.94 6.59 3.08
C VAL A 356 -0.95 7.47 4.33
N ARG A 357 -0.04 7.19 5.27
CA ARG A 357 0.19 7.99 6.47
C ARG A 357 1.69 8.13 6.69
N ASP A 358 2.16 9.32 7.05
CA ASP A 358 3.58 9.60 7.35
C ASP A 358 4.57 9.12 6.27
N GLY A 359 4.16 9.12 5.00
CA GLY A 359 4.99 8.72 3.86
C GLY A 359 5.17 7.21 3.68
N GLN A 360 4.24 6.40 4.19
CA GLN A 360 4.20 4.93 4.05
C GLN A 360 2.77 4.42 3.88
N ILE A 361 2.60 3.18 3.41
CA ILE A 361 1.31 2.49 3.35
C ILE A 361 0.87 2.07 4.77
N ASP A 362 -0.42 2.22 5.09
CA ASP A 362 -0.96 1.94 6.42
C ASP A 362 -2.27 1.10 6.42
N PRO A 363 -2.46 0.23 7.41
CA PRO A 363 -1.44 -0.39 8.26
C PRO A 363 -0.51 -1.33 7.50
N GLN A 364 0.71 -1.42 8.03
CA GLN A 364 1.74 -2.36 7.63
C GLN A 364 2.45 -2.94 8.87
N PRO A 365 3.05 -4.14 8.75
CA PRO A 365 3.90 -4.71 9.78
C PRO A 365 5.04 -3.81 10.24
N ARG A 366 5.52 -4.04 11.46
CA ARG A 366 6.68 -3.36 12.05
C ARG A 366 7.77 -4.39 12.34
N ALA A 367 8.98 -4.04 11.93
CA ALA A 367 10.20 -4.73 12.34
C ALA A 367 10.57 -4.36 13.78
N ASN A 368 11.18 -5.30 14.50
CA ASN A 368 11.58 -5.12 15.90
C ASN A 368 13.11 -5.08 15.99
N PRO A 369 13.72 -3.89 16.18
CA PRO A 369 15.15 -3.81 16.38
C PRO A 369 15.55 -4.47 17.72
N ILE A 370 16.57 -5.32 17.69
CA ILE A 370 17.17 -5.90 18.91
C ILE A 370 18.35 -5.07 19.43
N ARG A 371 18.89 -4.18 18.58
CA ARG A 371 20.05 -3.34 18.86
C ARG A 371 19.91 -1.95 18.24
N PRO A 372 20.66 -0.94 18.73
CA PRO A 372 20.68 0.39 18.14
C PRO A 372 21.17 0.37 16.69
N ASP A 373 20.77 1.37 15.91
CA ASP A 373 21.20 1.46 14.52
C ASP A 373 22.69 1.81 14.37
N GLY A 374 23.34 1.11 13.44
CA GLY A 374 24.74 1.33 13.10
C GLY A 374 24.97 2.62 12.32
N ARG A 375 26.22 3.11 12.35
CA ARG A 375 26.65 4.24 11.52
C ARG A 375 27.14 3.74 10.16
N PRO A 376 27.06 4.54 9.08
CA PRO A 376 27.69 4.20 7.81
C PRO A 376 29.20 3.91 7.98
N LEU A 377 29.65 2.75 7.51
CA LEU A 377 31.05 2.34 7.54
C LEU A 377 31.69 2.60 6.18
N LYS A 378 32.31 3.78 6.04
CA LYS A 378 32.93 4.21 4.78
C LYS A 378 34.08 3.28 4.38
N GLY A 379 34.09 2.87 3.11
CA GLY A 379 35.13 2.01 2.55
C GLY A 379 34.95 0.52 2.85
N ALA A 380 33.89 0.13 3.56
CA ALA A 380 33.56 -1.28 3.75
C ALA A 380 32.97 -1.89 2.49
N LYS A 381 33.40 -3.11 2.15
CA LYS A 381 32.79 -3.94 1.12
C LYS A 381 32.46 -5.30 1.69
N ILE A 382 31.20 -5.70 1.66
CA ILE A 382 30.80 -7.03 2.11
C ILE A 382 31.17 -8.05 1.04
N THR A 383 31.96 -9.05 1.43
CA THR A 383 32.55 -10.07 0.53
C THR A 383 32.06 -11.48 0.80
N GLY A 384 31.40 -11.72 1.92
CA GLY A 384 30.90 -13.05 2.24
C GLY A 384 29.72 -13.05 3.20
N PHE A 385 28.87 -14.05 3.01
CA PHE A 385 27.73 -14.33 3.87
C PHE A 385 27.61 -15.85 4.01
N VAL A 386 27.54 -16.34 5.25
CA VAL A 386 27.37 -17.75 5.56
C VAL A 386 26.26 -17.89 6.60
N ARG A 387 25.27 -18.72 6.29
CA ARG A 387 24.18 -19.09 7.19
C ARG A 387 24.28 -20.58 7.49
N ASP A 388 24.40 -20.92 8.75
CA ASP A 388 24.37 -22.29 9.26
C ASP A 388 23.13 -22.47 10.14
N ASP A 389 22.06 -22.98 9.54
CA ASP A 389 20.79 -23.19 10.24
C ASP A 389 20.91 -24.24 11.35
N SER A 390 21.79 -25.23 11.20
CA SER A 390 22.02 -26.28 12.21
C SER A 390 22.61 -25.71 13.50
N LYS A 391 23.54 -24.75 13.35
CA LYS A 391 24.17 -24.03 14.47
C LYS A 391 23.47 -22.72 14.81
N LYS A 392 22.38 -22.38 14.12
CA LYS A 392 21.66 -21.09 14.25
C LYS A 392 22.60 -19.89 14.20
N THR A 393 23.60 -19.96 13.35
CA THR A 393 24.70 -18.98 13.27
C THR A 393 24.72 -18.35 11.89
N ILE A 394 24.92 -17.03 11.84
CA ILE A 394 25.17 -16.29 10.62
C ILE A 394 26.51 -15.58 10.74
N SER A 395 27.27 -15.54 9.64
CA SER A 395 28.55 -14.84 9.54
C SER A 395 28.54 -13.93 8.32
N VAL A 396 28.91 -12.67 8.52
CA VAL A 396 29.11 -11.65 7.48
C VAL A 396 30.58 -11.27 7.45
N LYS A 397 31.22 -11.41 6.29
CA LYS A 397 32.61 -11.01 6.06
C LYS A 397 32.66 -9.74 5.22
N TYR A 398 33.55 -8.82 5.59
CA TYR A 398 33.73 -7.58 4.86
C TYR A 398 35.18 -7.12 4.85
N GLU A 399 35.59 -6.49 3.76
CA GLU A 399 36.87 -5.81 3.64
C GLU A 399 36.75 -4.38 4.12
N LEU A 400 37.73 -3.93 4.90
CA LEU A 400 37.88 -2.53 5.29
C LEU A 400 39.38 -2.20 5.32
N ASN A 401 39.78 -1.16 4.57
CA ASN A 401 41.18 -0.72 4.47
C ASN A 401 42.16 -1.87 4.11
N GLY A 402 41.76 -2.76 3.19
CA GLY A 402 42.58 -3.89 2.74
C GLY A 402 42.69 -5.05 3.73
N LYS A 403 41.95 -5.03 4.84
CA LYS A 403 41.88 -6.13 5.81
C LYS A 403 40.51 -6.77 5.85
N THR A 404 40.47 -8.08 6.08
CA THR A 404 39.24 -8.86 6.21
C THR A 404 38.76 -8.82 7.66
N ASN A 405 37.51 -8.39 7.86
CA ASN A 405 36.83 -8.37 9.15
C ASN A 405 35.59 -9.27 9.07
N SER A 406 35.04 -9.66 10.21
CA SER A 406 33.80 -10.43 10.26
C SER A 406 32.89 -10.09 11.43
N ILE A 407 31.59 -10.28 11.22
CA ILE A 407 30.58 -10.33 12.26
C ILE A 407 30.00 -11.73 12.25
N GLN A 408 30.06 -12.43 13.37
CA GLN A 408 29.35 -13.68 13.58
C GLN A 408 28.28 -13.47 14.64
N TYR A 409 27.09 -14.00 14.44
CA TYR A 409 26.02 -13.89 15.41
C TYR A 409 25.12 -15.13 15.43
N SER A 410 24.57 -15.43 16.60
CA SER A 410 23.69 -16.57 16.82
C SER A 410 22.55 -16.23 17.78
N ASN A 411 21.36 -16.78 17.53
CA ASN A 411 20.24 -16.71 18.46
C ASN A 411 20.33 -17.88 19.44
N ASN A 412 20.57 -17.58 20.71
CA ASN A 412 20.76 -18.57 21.78
C ASN A 412 19.44 -19.07 22.39
N GLY A 413 18.30 -18.68 21.81
CA GLY A 413 16.97 -18.91 22.37
C GLY A 413 16.45 -17.69 23.14
N ALA A 414 15.14 -17.69 23.38
CA ALA A 414 14.42 -16.62 24.08
C ALA A 414 14.51 -15.20 23.47
N GLY A 415 15.10 -15.03 22.28
CA GLY A 415 15.30 -13.72 21.65
C GLY A 415 16.64 -13.08 21.99
N THR A 416 17.58 -13.81 22.60
CA THR A 416 18.93 -13.31 22.91
C THR A 416 19.89 -13.64 21.77
N TYR A 417 20.60 -12.63 21.30
CA TYR A 417 21.59 -12.73 20.22
C TYR A 417 22.99 -12.41 20.73
N ASN A 418 23.92 -13.33 20.52
CA ASN A 418 25.34 -13.08 20.74
C ASN A 418 25.98 -12.65 19.43
N PHE A 419 26.79 -11.60 19.49
CA PHE A 419 27.59 -11.09 18.39
C PHE A 419 29.07 -11.19 18.75
N ILE A 420 29.86 -11.64 17.79
CA ILE A 420 31.32 -11.69 17.82
C ILE A 420 31.81 -10.88 16.62
N PHE A 421 32.48 -9.77 16.89
CA PHE A 421 33.10 -8.93 15.88
C PHE A 421 34.60 -9.21 15.87
N THR A 422 35.11 -9.71 14.75
CA THR A 422 36.53 -10.00 14.56
C THR A 422 37.11 -8.96 13.61
N ASN A 423 38.13 -8.23 14.06
CA ASN A 423 38.80 -7.24 13.24
C ASN A 423 39.86 -7.87 12.33
N GLY A 424 40.44 -7.06 11.44
CA GLY A 424 41.49 -7.48 10.51
C GLY A 424 42.82 -7.95 11.10
N ASN A 425 43.02 -7.82 12.42
CA ASN A 425 44.16 -8.36 13.14
C ASN A 425 43.83 -9.68 13.87
N GLY A 426 42.56 -10.09 13.88
CA GLY A 426 42.07 -11.24 14.63
C GLY A 426 41.58 -10.92 16.05
N ASP A 427 41.55 -9.65 16.47
CA ASP A 427 41.01 -9.31 17.79
C ASP A 427 39.48 -9.43 17.77
N GLU A 428 38.93 -10.02 18.82
CA GLU A 428 37.49 -10.22 18.97
C GLU A 428 36.88 -9.29 20.02
N THR A 429 35.68 -8.80 19.72
CA THR A 429 34.82 -8.10 20.68
C THR A 429 33.45 -8.72 20.65
N ASN A 430 32.86 -8.90 21.83
CA ASN A 430 31.58 -9.58 21.99
C ASN A 430 30.51 -8.60 22.44
N ALA A 431 29.30 -8.75 21.91
CA ALA A 431 28.11 -8.04 22.37
C ALA A 431 26.93 -9.01 22.50
N VAL A 432 26.03 -8.72 23.42
CA VAL A 432 24.79 -9.48 23.61
C VAL A 432 23.62 -8.51 23.49
N TYR A 433 22.64 -8.88 22.68
CA TYR A 433 21.43 -8.11 22.45
C TYR A 433 20.20 -8.96 22.72
N GLU A 434 19.11 -8.34 23.15
CA GLU A 434 17.87 -9.02 23.47
C GLU A 434 16.71 -8.42 22.69
N GLU A 435 15.93 -9.29 22.05
CA GLU A 435 14.66 -8.94 21.45
C GLU A 435 13.65 -8.59 22.55
N LYS A 436 13.16 -7.35 22.52
CA LYS A 436 12.04 -6.96 23.38
C LYS A 436 10.77 -7.58 22.83
N ARG A 437 10.30 -8.68 23.44
CA ARG A 437 8.99 -9.26 23.11
C ARG A 437 7.89 -8.24 23.37
N ILE A 438 7.28 -7.75 22.29
CA ILE A 438 6.02 -7.02 22.35
C ILE A 438 4.91 -8.09 22.30
N ASP A 439 4.71 -8.79 23.41
CA ASP A 439 3.50 -9.61 23.58
C ASP A 439 2.30 -8.65 23.54
N GLY A 440 1.24 -9.00 22.79
CA GLY A 440 0.09 -8.16 22.45
C GLY A 440 -0.81 -7.70 23.61
N LYS A 441 -0.24 -7.05 24.61
CA LYS A 441 -0.88 -6.19 25.60
C LYS A 441 -0.20 -4.83 25.57
N ASP A 442 -0.99 -3.82 25.20
CA ASP A 442 -0.75 -2.38 25.31
C ASP A 442 0.61 -1.95 25.89
N SER A 443 1.57 -1.68 25.00
CA SER A 443 2.82 -1.04 25.39
C SER A 443 2.57 0.46 25.60
N LYS A 444 2.32 0.84 26.86
CA LYS A 444 2.70 2.18 27.35
C LYS A 444 4.21 2.31 27.22
N ASP A 445 4.65 3.33 26.49
CA ASP A 445 6.03 3.70 26.29
C ASP A 445 6.79 3.85 27.62
N LYS A 446 7.65 2.89 27.97
CA LYS A 446 8.71 3.07 28.97
C LYS A 446 10.01 3.44 28.25
N LYS A 447 10.37 4.72 28.31
CA LYS A 447 11.71 5.24 28.03
C LYS A 447 12.73 4.58 28.95
N GLY A 448 13.69 3.88 28.38
CA GLY A 448 14.94 3.51 29.04
C GLY A 448 15.82 4.74 29.18
N SER A 449 16.20 5.03 30.42
CA SER A 449 17.12 6.08 30.84
C SER A 449 18.57 5.63 30.63
N ASP A 450 19.40 6.49 30.05
CA ASP A 450 20.84 6.49 30.35
C ASP A 450 21.16 7.68 31.25
N LYS A 451 21.77 7.36 32.39
CA LYS A 451 22.23 8.30 33.40
C LYS A 451 23.55 8.93 32.96
N LYS A 452 23.67 10.25 33.12
CA LYS A 452 24.87 10.92 33.64
C LYS A 452 24.56 12.36 34.06
N GLY A 453 25.03 12.74 35.24
CA GLY A 453 25.27 14.14 35.62
C GLY A 453 24.22 14.78 36.52
N GLU A 454 24.50 14.80 37.80
CA GLU A 454 23.74 15.35 38.93
C GLU A 454 23.96 16.87 39.06
N GLN A 455 22.90 17.68 39.19
CA GLN A 455 22.84 18.76 40.18
C GLN A 455 21.42 19.34 40.39
N SER A 456 21.17 19.63 41.65
CA SER A 456 19.94 19.90 42.42
C SER A 456 18.87 20.90 41.92
N SER A 457 17.62 20.45 42.11
CA SER A 457 16.47 21.13 42.76
C SER A 457 15.79 22.35 42.10
N LYS A 458 14.50 22.19 41.73
CA LYS A 458 13.35 22.52 42.59
C LYS A 458 12.03 21.98 41.98
N LYS A 459 11.14 21.54 42.87
CA LYS A 459 9.79 21.01 42.59
C LYS A 459 8.91 22.06 41.87
N GLY A 460 8.17 21.60 40.86
CA GLY A 460 6.99 22.25 40.27
C GLY A 460 6.16 21.19 39.55
N ALA A 461 4.84 21.27 39.65
CA ALA A 461 3.86 20.23 39.32
C ALA A 461 3.96 19.64 37.90
N GLU A 462 3.46 18.42 37.76
CA GLU A 462 3.33 17.65 36.53
C GLU A 462 2.36 18.34 35.55
N GLU A 463 2.84 19.34 34.81
CA GLU A 463 2.10 19.91 33.68
C GLU A 463 2.27 19.02 32.44
N THR A 464 1.14 18.59 31.90
CA THR A 464 1.04 17.86 30.65
C THR A 464 1.68 18.70 29.54
N ARG A 465 2.85 18.31 29.01
CA ARG A 465 3.55 19.09 27.97
C ARG A 465 2.65 19.22 26.72
N LEU A 466 2.09 20.41 26.53
CA LEU A 466 1.29 20.76 25.35
C LEU A 466 2.18 20.81 24.09
N PRO A 467 1.64 20.51 22.90
CA PRO A 467 2.32 20.76 21.63
C PRO A 467 2.77 22.22 21.53
N TRP A 468 3.92 22.51 20.89
CA TRP A 468 4.52 23.85 20.88
C TRP A 468 3.54 24.96 20.42
N ILE A 469 2.80 24.74 19.32
CA ILE A 469 1.80 25.70 18.82
C ILE A 469 0.70 25.95 19.87
N ALA A 470 0.32 24.94 20.66
CA ALA A 470 -0.66 25.10 21.72
C ALA A 470 -0.09 25.82 22.94
N ALA A 471 1.17 25.54 23.29
CA ALA A 471 1.86 26.21 24.39
C ALA A 471 2.10 27.70 24.12
N HIS A 472 2.30 28.07 22.85
CA HIS A 472 2.52 29.45 22.41
C HIS A 472 1.33 30.06 21.67
N PHE A 473 0.14 29.47 21.77
CA PHE A 473 -1.03 29.89 20.99
C PHE A 473 -1.37 31.37 21.19
N ASP A 474 -1.44 31.81 22.45
CA ASP A 474 -1.81 33.19 22.81
C ASP A 474 -0.75 34.22 22.38
N GLU A 475 0.48 33.78 22.08
CA GLU A 475 1.56 34.62 21.56
C GLU A 475 1.56 34.68 20.02
N LEU A 476 0.97 33.67 19.36
CA LEU A 476 0.88 33.55 17.91
C LEU A 476 -0.41 34.14 17.35
N ASP A 477 -1.50 34.13 18.12
CA ASP A 477 -2.79 34.79 17.82
C ASP A 477 -2.65 36.31 18.03
N LEU A 478 -2.39 37.04 16.94
CA LEU A 478 -1.98 38.44 16.98
C LEU A 478 -3.19 39.38 17.10
N ASP A 479 -4.30 39.02 16.46
CA ASP A 479 -5.54 39.80 16.52
C ASP A 479 -6.47 39.38 17.68
N LYS A 480 -6.14 38.29 18.37
CA LYS A 480 -6.85 37.74 19.54
C LYS A 480 -8.28 37.33 19.20
N ASP A 481 -8.52 36.92 17.97
CA ASP A 481 -9.82 36.40 17.54
C ASP A 481 -10.09 34.95 18.02
N GLY A 482 -9.09 34.32 18.64
CA GLY A 482 -9.14 32.96 19.18
C GLY A 482 -8.76 31.89 18.15
N TYR A 483 -8.33 32.29 16.96
CA TYR A 483 -7.86 31.42 15.88
C TYR A 483 -6.49 31.86 15.39
N LEU A 484 -5.59 30.90 15.24
CA LEU A 484 -4.33 31.14 14.54
C LEU A 484 -4.54 30.91 13.05
N ILE A 485 -4.14 31.88 12.21
CA ILE A 485 -4.10 31.72 10.75
C ILE A 485 -2.67 31.76 10.19
N LEU A 486 -2.46 31.19 9.00
CA LEU A 486 -1.13 31.11 8.36
C LEU A 486 -0.44 32.48 8.22
N SER A 487 -1.18 33.56 8.02
CA SER A 487 -0.59 34.91 7.91
C SER A 487 -0.01 35.41 9.23
N GLU A 488 -0.60 35.06 10.37
CA GLU A 488 -0.09 35.45 11.68
C GLU A 488 1.15 34.65 12.05
N LEU A 489 1.12 33.34 11.80
CA LEU A 489 2.29 32.49 11.95
C LEU A 489 3.47 33.00 11.09
N LYS A 490 3.22 33.38 9.84
CA LYS A 490 4.24 33.97 8.96
C LYS A 490 4.78 35.29 9.50
N LYS A 491 3.93 36.17 10.06
CA LYS A 491 4.37 37.42 10.70
C LYS A 491 5.31 37.16 11.88
N GLU A 492 5.04 36.14 12.69
CA GLU A 492 5.95 35.79 13.80
C GLU A 492 7.27 35.21 13.29
N ILE A 493 7.26 34.40 12.22
CA ILE A 493 8.48 33.93 11.56
C ILE A 493 9.31 35.11 11.05
N ASP A 494 8.67 36.04 10.32
CA ASP A 494 9.32 37.24 9.79
C ASP A 494 9.97 38.09 10.89
N LYS A 495 9.23 38.34 11.97
CA LYS A 495 9.70 39.10 13.13
C LYS A 495 10.87 38.42 13.82
N THR A 496 10.81 37.09 13.98
CA THR A 496 11.88 36.31 14.62
C THR A 496 13.13 36.28 13.76
N PHE A 497 12.96 36.07 12.46
CA PHE A 497 14.04 36.01 11.50
C PHE A 497 14.77 37.34 11.42
N ALA A 498 14.03 38.46 11.28
CA ALA A 498 14.61 39.80 11.29
C ALA A 498 15.30 40.18 12.61
N GLY A 499 14.93 39.52 13.73
CA GLY A 499 15.58 39.70 15.02
C GLY A 499 16.93 38.99 15.14
N PHE A 500 17.12 37.88 14.42
CA PHE A 500 18.37 37.10 14.45
C PHE A 500 19.30 37.41 13.27
N ASP A 501 18.76 37.67 12.08
CA ASP A 501 19.47 37.95 10.83
C ASP A 501 20.11 39.36 10.88
N ALA A 502 21.22 39.47 11.59
CA ALA A 502 21.90 40.73 11.86
C ALA A 502 22.61 41.27 10.61
N ASN A 503 23.13 40.37 9.77
CA ASN A 503 23.83 40.71 8.55
C ASN A 503 22.89 40.88 7.33
N LYS A 504 21.60 40.55 7.48
CA LYS A 504 20.53 40.66 6.47
C LYS A 504 20.80 39.83 5.22
N ASP A 505 21.46 38.69 5.37
CA ASP A 505 21.78 37.80 4.25
C ASP A 505 20.66 36.78 3.95
N GLY A 506 19.57 36.79 4.73
CA GLY A 506 18.45 35.88 4.56
C GLY A 506 18.69 34.48 5.10
N LYS A 507 19.75 34.27 5.87
CA LYS A 507 20.12 33.03 6.54
C LYS A 507 20.45 33.31 8.00
N LEU A 508 20.26 32.31 8.85
CA LEU A 508 20.70 32.38 10.26
C LEU A 508 21.85 31.42 10.48
N THR A 509 23.00 31.97 10.84
CA THR A 509 24.16 31.22 11.32
C THR A 509 24.00 30.84 12.79
N LYS A 510 24.78 29.85 13.25
CA LYS A 510 24.80 29.46 14.67
C LYS A 510 25.08 30.62 15.59
N ASP A 511 25.99 31.50 15.21
CA ASP A 511 26.37 32.65 16.03
C ASP A 511 25.24 33.69 16.13
N GLU A 512 24.42 33.84 15.09
CA GLU A 512 23.30 34.79 15.06
C GLU A 512 22.16 34.38 15.99
N TYR A 513 21.76 33.10 15.97
CA TYR A 513 20.68 32.64 16.84
C TYR A 513 21.16 32.22 18.24
N SER A 514 22.45 31.95 18.46
CA SER A 514 23.01 31.57 19.78
C SER A 514 23.83 32.66 20.49
N GLY A 515 24.12 33.77 19.82
CA GLY A 515 25.03 34.81 20.29
C GLY A 515 24.54 35.61 21.51
N LYS A 516 25.50 36.28 22.17
CA LYS A 516 25.34 37.16 23.35
C LYS A 516 24.56 38.48 23.09
N GLY A 517 23.89 38.59 21.95
CA GLY A 517 23.07 39.76 21.60
C GLY A 517 21.78 39.85 22.44
N SER A 518 21.07 40.98 22.33
CA SER A 518 19.78 41.16 23.00
C SER A 518 18.83 40.01 22.65
N PRO A 519 18.17 39.38 23.63
CA PRO A 519 17.26 38.27 23.35
C PRO A 519 16.13 38.73 22.44
N VAL A 520 15.98 38.07 21.29
CA VAL A 520 14.84 38.28 20.39
C VAL A 520 13.57 37.90 21.17
N LYS A 521 12.71 38.90 21.42
CA LYS A 521 11.42 38.71 22.11
C LYS A 521 10.39 38.17 21.12
N SER A 522 10.45 36.87 20.85
CA SER A 522 9.48 36.15 20.03
C SER A 522 9.21 34.77 20.60
N ALA A 523 8.01 34.25 20.34
CA ALA A 523 7.60 32.90 20.73
C ALA A 523 8.52 31.85 20.06
N LEU A 524 8.88 32.10 18.80
CA LEU A 524 9.67 31.20 17.96
C LEU A 524 11.17 31.23 18.29
N ALA A 525 11.65 32.25 18.99
CA ALA A 525 13.08 32.40 19.31
C ALA A 525 13.63 31.23 20.14
N GLY A 526 12.85 30.74 21.11
CA GLY A 526 13.22 29.55 21.90
C GLY A 526 13.20 28.26 21.08
N PHE A 527 12.24 28.14 20.17
CA PHE A 527 12.11 26.99 19.28
C PHE A 527 13.30 26.88 18.33
N ILE A 528 13.72 28.00 17.71
CA ILE A 528 14.89 28.04 16.81
C ILE A 528 16.14 27.58 17.56
N LYS A 529 16.39 28.09 18.77
CA LYS A 529 17.57 27.70 19.57
C LYS A 529 17.58 26.22 19.95
N GLY A 530 16.41 25.63 20.23
CA GLY A 530 16.28 24.23 20.64
C GLY A 530 16.30 23.22 19.51
N HIS A 531 15.87 23.63 18.31
CA HIS A 531 15.67 22.73 17.17
C HIS A 531 16.47 23.10 15.92
N ALA A 532 17.39 24.08 16.01
CA ALA A 532 18.20 24.58 14.89
C ALA A 532 18.77 23.48 13.98
N GLU A 533 19.34 22.44 14.59
CA GLU A 533 19.99 21.33 13.87
C GLU A 533 19.00 20.51 13.01
N GLU A 534 17.69 20.56 13.29
CA GLU A 534 16.66 19.86 12.52
C GLU A 534 16.30 20.58 11.20
N PHE A 535 16.63 21.87 11.09
CA PHE A 535 16.31 22.72 9.93
C PHE A 535 17.49 23.53 9.41
N SER A 536 18.73 23.18 9.80
CA SER A 536 19.93 23.71 9.16
C SER A 536 20.17 23.08 7.78
N ASP A 537 20.53 23.91 6.82
CA ASP A 537 21.04 23.54 5.51
C ASP A 537 22.45 22.91 5.63
N LYS A 538 22.98 22.37 4.53
CA LYS A 538 24.29 21.68 4.51
C LYS A 538 25.47 22.57 4.93
N ASP A 539 25.32 23.88 4.81
CA ASP A 539 26.29 24.89 5.23
C ASP A 539 26.16 25.25 6.73
N GLY A 540 25.24 24.61 7.46
CA GLY A 540 24.98 24.85 8.88
C GLY A 540 24.15 26.11 9.15
N THR A 541 23.59 26.74 8.11
CA THR A 541 22.74 27.92 8.24
C THR A 541 21.26 27.56 8.12
N ILE A 542 20.36 28.38 8.65
CA ILE A 542 18.92 28.18 8.51
C ILE A 542 18.38 29.25 7.58
N SER A 543 17.96 28.87 6.38
CA SER A 543 17.27 29.78 5.48
C SER A 543 15.83 30.04 5.93
N LYS A 544 15.34 31.26 5.66
CA LYS A 544 13.97 31.68 6.00
C LYS A 544 12.90 30.75 5.42
N ASP A 545 13.12 30.26 4.21
CA ASP A 545 12.19 29.36 3.51
C ASP A 545 12.09 27.98 4.17
N VAL A 546 13.21 27.44 4.64
CA VAL A 546 13.24 26.14 5.34
C VAL A 546 12.53 26.26 6.69
N LEU A 547 12.79 27.32 7.45
CA LEU A 547 12.07 27.59 8.70
C LEU A 547 10.57 27.79 8.45
N THR A 548 10.21 28.56 7.42
CA THR A 548 8.81 28.79 7.04
C THR A 548 8.10 27.49 6.69
N THR A 549 8.75 26.63 5.91
CA THR A 549 8.21 25.32 5.52
C THR A 549 8.01 24.42 6.73
N ALA A 550 8.95 24.40 7.68
CA ALA A 550 8.83 23.61 8.90
C ALA A 550 7.64 24.07 9.76
N MET A 551 7.47 25.37 9.96
CA MET A 551 6.39 25.93 10.76
C MET A 551 5.02 25.73 10.10
N ILE A 552 4.92 25.88 8.78
CA ILE A 552 3.69 25.59 8.04
C ILE A 552 3.30 24.13 8.19
N LYS A 553 4.25 23.18 8.10
CA LYS A 553 3.97 21.76 8.34
C LYS A 553 3.45 21.49 9.76
N MET A 554 3.97 22.19 10.77
CA MET A 554 3.47 22.08 12.14
C MET A 554 2.05 22.63 12.27
N TYR A 555 1.75 23.74 11.59
CA TYR A 555 0.42 24.34 11.53
C TYR A 555 -0.60 23.42 10.84
N GLU A 556 -0.28 22.91 9.64
CA GLU A 556 -1.15 22.01 8.88
C GLU A 556 -1.42 20.71 9.64
N LYS A 557 -0.42 20.20 10.38
CA LYS A 557 -0.59 19.04 11.25
C LYS A 557 -1.57 19.30 12.40
N ALA A 558 -1.62 20.54 12.89
CA ALA A 558 -2.55 20.94 13.93
C ALA A 558 -3.96 21.23 13.37
N ASP A 559 -4.06 21.79 12.15
CA ASP A 559 -5.32 22.04 11.44
C ASP A 559 -5.85 20.77 10.74
N ARG A 560 -6.24 19.77 11.56
CA ARG A 560 -6.72 18.46 11.07
C ARG A 560 -7.97 18.53 10.19
N LYS A 561 -8.76 19.60 10.31
CA LYS A 561 -9.98 19.81 9.54
C LYS A 561 -9.74 20.62 8.27
N ASN A 562 -8.51 21.09 8.06
CA ASN A 562 -8.09 21.89 6.91
C ASN A 562 -9.00 23.11 6.69
N THR A 563 -9.36 23.79 7.78
CA THR A 563 -10.26 24.95 7.75
C THR A 563 -9.52 26.23 7.38
N GLY A 564 -8.19 26.23 7.47
CA GLY A 564 -7.36 27.42 7.34
C GLY A 564 -7.40 28.32 8.58
N LYS A 565 -8.08 27.90 9.65
CA LYS A 565 -8.18 28.61 10.94
C LYS A 565 -8.02 27.63 12.10
N LEU A 566 -6.90 27.69 12.81
CA LEU A 566 -6.57 26.77 13.89
C LEU A 566 -7.04 27.30 15.25
N SER A 567 -7.96 26.61 15.92
CA SER A 567 -8.34 26.96 17.30
C SER A 567 -7.33 26.42 18.33
N LYS A 568 -7.27 27.04 19.52
CA LYS A 568 -6.42 26.57 20.64
C LYS A 568 -6.71 25.13 21.06
N ALA A 569 -7.98 24.71 20.97
CA ALA A 569 -8.40 23.34 21.26
C ALA A 569 -7.84 22.35 20.24
N GLU A 570 -7.85 22.70 18.95
CA GLU A 570 -7.29 21.89 17.87
C GLU A 570 -5.76 21.82 17.97
N ALA A 571 -5.10 22.95 18.25
CA ALA A 571 -3.67 22.99 18.53
C ALA A 571 -3.28 22.04 19.70
N SER A 572 -4.10 22.00 20.75
CA SER A 572 -3.86 21.17 21.94
C SER A 572 -4.07 19.67 21.71
N GLN A 573 -4.88 19.30 20.71
CA GLN A 573 -5.18 17.91 20.37
C GLN A 573 -4.14 17.28 19.42
N SER A 574 -3.27 18.08 18.82
CA SER A 574 -2.19 17.65 17.90
C SER A 574 -1.26 16.57 18.50
N GLY A 575 -1.21 16.43 19.84
CA GLY A 575 -0.42 15.42 20.56
C GLY A 575 -1.20 14.25 21.21
N LYS A 576 -2.54 14.25 21.22
CA LYS A 576 -3.33 13.15 21.81
C LYS A 576 -3.72 12.15 20.71
N LYS A 577 -3.15 10.94 20.76
CA LYS A 577 -3.65 9.76 20.03
C LYS A 577 -5.08 9.47 20.53
N GLN A 578 -6.05 9.37 19.62
CA GLN A 578 -7.34 8.71 19.88
C GLN A 578 -7.21 7.24 19.50
#